data_AF-A0A9C5Z8B4-F1
#
_entry.id   AF-A0A9C5Z8B4-F1
#
_cell.length_a   1.000
_cell.length_b   1.000
_cell.length_c   1.000
_cell.angle_alpha   90.00
_cell.angle_beta   90.00
_cell.angle_gamma   90.00
#
_symmetry.space_group_name_H-M   'P 1'
#
loop_
_entity.id
_entity.type
_entity.pdbx_description
1 polymer ?
#
loop_
_entity_poly.entity_id
_entity_poly.type
_entity_poly.pdbx_seq_one_letter_code
_entity_poly.pdbx_strand_id
1 'polypeptide(L)'
;MRANKTPTYNGDRYRSFAVAKMAPLTGKRCPVIGNRIHPDFPYIDAQIRYGVLEHVCNAVDMIAPRFRLSFPNVQETLPVVFDIIVEELKWSKHEKQFRPKLTKQFLALEMGQAVKRIVKDQVNVNLSSEEVKTYVKRFEIIDKDKKGYVSINHIRRALTSYGDGEICGEKLHEIFKEIDTNTTAQVALDEYLQMMSAIKTGEVSYARFARMAELEARKEEAAKFKRKITVDRSGGDL
;
A
#
# COMPACT_ATOMS: atom_id res chain seq x y z
N MET A 1 -0.76 42.74 0.76
CA MET A 1 0.09 41.54 0.57
C MET A 1 -0.07 40.64 1.79
N ARG A 2 -0.85 39.55 1.67
CA ARG A 2 -0.97 38.53 2.73
C ARG A 2 0.11 37.49 2.49
N ALA A 3 1.08 37.41 3.38
CA ALA A 3 2.12 36.39 3.33
C ALA A 3 1.54 35.04 3.79
N ASN A 4 1.48 34.08 2.87
CA ASN A 4 1.26 32.68 3.17
C ASN A 4 2.45 32.16 3.99
N LYS A 5 2.27 32.01 5.30
CA LYS A 5 3.18 31.23 6.14
C LYS A 5 2.73 29.78 6.11
N THR A 6 3.51 28.94 5.43
CA THR A 6 3.46 27.48 5.58
C THR A 6 3.78 27.11 7.03
N PRO A 7 3.05 26.17 7.67
CA PRO A 7 3.31 25.82 9.06
C PRO A 7 4.48 24.84 9.13
N THR A 8 5.70 25.37 9.16
CA THR A 8 6.90 24.60 9.53
C THR A 8 7.10 24.69 11.05
N TYR A 9 6.80 23.58 11.73
CA TYR A 9 7.48 23.04 12.93
C TYR A 9 7.94 24.00 14.04
N ASN A 10 7.20 25.09 14.30
CA ASN A 10 7.47 26.06 15.38
C ASN A 10 6.16 26.60 16.01
N GLY A 11 5.14 25.75 16.16
CA GLY A 11 3.83 26.10 16.75
C GLY A 11 3.41 25.30 17.99
N ASP A 12 4.25 24.38 18.47
CA ASP A 12 3.79 23.22 19.26
C ASP A 12 3.63 23.43 20.76
N ARG A 13 4.03 24.56 21.34
CA ARG A 13 3.93 24.75 22.81
C ARG A 13 2.49 24.84 23.33
N TYR A 14 1.56 25.40 22.55
CA TYR A 14 0.17 25.55 22.98
C TYR A 14 -0.71 24.34 22.63
N ARG A 15 -0.41 23.65 21.52
CA ARG A 15 -1.14 22.44 21.12
C ARG A 15 -0.76 21.21 21.95
N SER A 16 0.52 21.06 22.29
CA SER A 16 0.97 19.95 23.14
C SER A 16 0.35 19.99 24.54
N PHE A 17 0.18 21.18 25.12
CA PHE A 17 -0.50 21.35 26.41
C PHE A 17 -1.98 20.99 26.34
N ALA A 18 -2.68 21.44 25.28
CA ALA A 18 -4.08 21.09 25.06
C ALA A 18 -4.27 19.57 24.89
N VAL A 19 -3.41 18.92 24.11
CA VAL A 19 -3.40 17.46 23.94
C VAL A 19 -3.11 16.75 25.26
N ALA A 20 -2.10 17.19 26.00
CA ALA A 20 -1.72 16.59 27.29
C ALA A 20 -2.83 16.70 28.33
N LYS A 21 -3.58 17.81 28.34
CA LYS A 21 -4.73 18.02 29.24
C LYS A 21 -5.88 17.03 28.98
N MET A 22 -6.06 16.59 27.74
CA MET A 22 -7.13 15.67 27.35
C MET A 22 -6.73 14.19 27.45
N ALA A 23 -5.44 13.92 27.57
CA ALA A 23 -4.91 12.57 27.54
C ALA A 23 -5.11 11.86 28.89
N PRO A 24 -5.60 10.60 28.91
CA PRO A 24 -5.80 9.85 30.15
C PRO A 24 -4.47 9.43 30.78
N LEU A 25 -4.44 9.27 32.10
CA LEU A 25 -3.30 8.69 32.80
C LEU A 25 -3.24 7.17 32.55
N THR A 26 -2.09 6.67 32.12
CA THR A 26 -1.91 5.26 31.70
C THR A 26 -1.36 4.36 32.79
N GLY A 27 -0.84 4.94 33.89
CA GLY A 27 -0.19 4.20 34.99
C GLY A 27 1.12 3.49 34.61
N LYS A 28 1.62 3.67 33.39
CA LYS A 28 2.89 3.10 32.91
C LYS A 28 4.05 4.05 33.23
N ARG A 29 5.27 3.53 33.35
CA ARG A 29 6.49 4.36 33.46
C ARG A 29 6.66 5.27 32.23
N CYS A 30 6.33 4.77 31.04
CA CYS A 30 6.22 5.56 29.83
C CYS A 30 5.23 4.91 28.83
N PRO A 31 4.48 5.69 28.03
CA PRO A 31 4.18 7.10 28.28
C PRO A 31 3.34 7.24 29.56
N VAL A 32 3.55 8.32 30.33
CA VAL A 32 2.81 8.60 31.58
C VAL A 32 1.37 9.02 31.30
N ILE A 33 1.14 9.62 30.12
CA ILE A 33 -0.14 10.17 29.70
C ILE A 33 -0.41 9.75 28.25
N GLY A 34 -1.63 9.31 27.97
CA GLY A 34 -2.12 8.90 26.65
C GLY A 34 -1.62 7.52 26.21
N ASN A 35 -2.46 6.78 25.51
CA ASN A 35 -2.07 5.49 24.93
C ASN A 35 -1.37 5.70 23.59
N ARG A 36 -0.28 4.96 23.34
CA ARG A 36 0.41 5.02 22.05
C ARG A 36 -0.44 4.38 20.95
N ILE A 37 -0.45 5.03 19.79
CA ILE A 37 -1.11 4.51 18.58
C ILE A 37 -0.25 3.42 17.93
N HIS A 38 1.07 3.60 17.94
CA HIS A 38 2.06 2.60 17.49
C HIS A 38 3.15 2.46 18.55
N PRO A 39 3.65 1.24 18.85
CA PRO A 39 4.69 1.03 19.85
C PRO A 39 5.95 1.88 19.58
N ASP A 40 6.42 1.88 18.33
CA ASP A 40 7.68 2.51 17.95
C ASP A 40 7.62 4.05 17.78
N PHE A 41 6.42 4.66 17.70
CA PHE A 41 6.28 6.10 17.43
C PHE A 41 5.73 6.86 18.64
N PRO A 42 6.11 8.14 18.82
CA PRO A 42 5.69 8.97 19.95
C PRO A 42 4.30 9.62 19.73
N TYR A 43 3.40 8.95 19.03
CA TYR A 43 2.05 9.44 18.77
C TYR A 43 1.05 8.80 19.74
N ILE A 44 0.20 9.63 20.34
CA ILE A 44 -0.79 9.20 21.33
C ILE A 44 -2.22 9.43 20.86
N ASP A 45 -3.14 8.62 21.36
CA ASP A 45 -4.59 8.69 21.14
C ASP A 45 -5.17 10.10 21.26
N ALA A 46 -4.74 10.87 22.26
CA ALA A 46 -5.21 12.24 22.49
C ALA A 46 -4.92 13.20 21.32
N GLN A 47 -3.89 12.94 20.51
CA GLN A 47 -3.61 13.75 19.31
C GLN A 47 -4.68 13.56 18.24
N ILE A 48 -5.21 12.34 18.12
CA ILE A 48 -6.31 12.02 17.19
C ILE A 48 -7.58 12.70 17.68
N ARG A 49 -7.92 12.56 18.97
CA ARG A 49 -9.09 13.22 19.56
C ARG A 49 -9.04 14.73 19.38
N TYR A 50 -7.88 15.33 19.64
CA TYR A 50 -7.65 16.76 19.39
C TYR A 50 -7.81 17.13 17.91
N GLY A 51 -7.29 16.31 16.99
CA GLY A 51 -7.45 16.56 15.56
C GLY A 51 -8.91 16.49 15.10
N VAL A 52 -9.74 15.61 15.68
CA VAL A 52 -11.18 15.55 15.40
C VAL A 52 -11.87 16.85 15.84
N LEU A 53 -11.47 17.41 16.98
CA LEU A 53 -11.95 18.73 17.44
C LEU A 53 -11.54 19.86 16.48
N GLU A 54 -10.36 19.77 15.87
CA GLU A 54 -9.90 20.70 14.82
C GLU A 54 -10.56 20.46 13.43
N HIS A 55 -11.71 19.77 13.38
CA HIS A 55 -12.50 19.44 12.18
C HIS A 55 -11.92 18.36 11.25
N VAL A 56 -11.08 17.45 11.75
CA VAL A 56 -10.66 16.28 10.97
C VAL A 56 -11.74 15.20 11.00
N CYS A 57 -12.43 15.01 9.87
CA CYS A 57 -13.52 14.03 9.73
C CYS A 57 -13.09 12.69 9.11
N ASN A 58 -11.85 12.57 8.64
CA ASN A 58 -11.35 11.41 7.91
C ASN A 58 -10.01 10.92 8.51
N ALA A 59 -9.83 9.61 8.58
CA ALA A 59 -8.60 9.00 9.09
C ALA A 59 -7.38 9.35 8.22
N VAL A 60 -7.57 9.52 6.91
CA VAL A 60 -6.50 9.94 5.98
C VAL A 60 -5.97 11.32 6.34
N ASP A 61 -6.86 12.28 6.58
CA ASP A 61 -6.52 13.67 6.89
C ASP A 61 -5.84 13.81 8.26
N MET A 62 -6.04 12.81 9.13
CA MET A 62 -5.28 12.68 10.37
C MET A 62 -3.88 12.14 10.10
N ILE A 63 -3.78 11.06 9.34
CA ILE A 63 -2.52 10.32 9.19
C ILE A 63 -1.56 11.01 8.25
N ALA A 64 -1.95 11.37 7.02
CA ALA A 64 -1.01 11.83 6.01
C ALA A 64 -0.31 13.17 6.37
N PRO A 65 -1.01 14.20 6.88
CA PRO A 65 -0.38 15.47 7.25
C PRO A 65 0.20 15.49 8.67
N ARG A 66 -0.36 14.72 9.62
CA ARG A 66 -0.04 14.86 11.06
C ARG A 66 0.82 13.72 11.61
N PHE A 67 0.80 12.54 10.98
CA PHE A 67 1.62 11.40 11.38
C PHE A 67 2.62 11.06 10.28
N ARG A 68 3.91 11.24 10.58
CA ARG A 68 5.00 10.86 9.67
C ARG A 68 5.31 9.37 9.79
N LEU A 69 4.31 8.54 9.53
CA LEU A 69 4.42 7.09 9.54
C LEU A 69 4.78 6.57 8.15
N SER A 70 5.59 5.52 8.10
CA SER A 70 5.80 4.77 6.85
C SER A 70 4.51 4.02 6.48
N PHE A 71 4.35 3.70 5.20
CA PHE A 71 3.13 3.08 4.71
C PHE A 71 2.73 1.77 5.43
N PRO A 72 3.64 0.81 5.70
CA PRO A 72 3.29 -0.39 6.47
C PRO A 72 2.76 -0.04 7.87
N ASN A 73 3.41 0.90 8.54
CA ASN A 73 3.04 1.35 9.88
C ASN A 73 1.69 2.09 9.87
N VAL A 74 1.34 2.77 8.77
CA VAL A 74 0.00 3.34 8.57
C VAL A 74 -1.06 2.25 8.49
N GLN A 75 -0.78 1.15 7.79
CA GLN A 75 -1.74 0.03 7.70
C GLN A 75 -1.98 -0.64 9.06
N GLU A 76 -0.93 -0.77 9.87
CA GLU A 76 -1.01 -1.34 11.22
C GLU A 76 -1.75 -0.42 12.20
N THR A 77 -1.53 0.89 12.12
CA THR A 77 -2.18 1.88 13.01
C THR A 77 -3.61 2.22 12.62
N LEU A 78 -3.99 2.02 11.35
CA LEU A 78 -5.28 2.40 10.80
C LEU A 78 -6.49 1.96 11.65
N PRO A 79 -6.56 0.68 12.13
CA PRO A 79 -7.69 0.21 12.93
C PRO A 79 -7.84 0.99 14.23
N VAL A 80 -6.73 1.22 14.93
CA VAL A 80 -6.69 1.99 16.20
C VAL A 80 -7.17 3.42 15.98
N VAL A 81 -6.73 4.06 14.89
CA VAL A 81 -7.17 5.42 14.53
C VAL A 81 -8.67 5.44 14.22
N PHE A 82 -9.18 4.44 13.51
CA PHE A 82 -10.60 4.34 13.20
C PHE A 82 -11.46 4.18 14.44
N ASP A 83 -11.05 3.32 15.38
CA ASP A 83 -11.81 3.09 16.61
C ASP A 83 -11.98 4.38 17.41
N ILE A 84 -10.91 5.18 17.52
CA ILE A 84 -10.94 6.49 18.20
C ILE A 84 -11.84 7.47 17.45
N ILE A 85 -11.73 7.58 16.12
CA ILE A 85 -12.56 8.52 15.34
C ILE A 85 -14.04 8.11 15.38
N VAL A 86 -14.33 6.82 15.37
CA VAL A 86 -15.69 6.28 15.47
C VAL A 86 -16.32 6.61 16.83
N GLU A 87 -15.54 6.52 17.91
CA GLU A 87 -15.95 6.91 19.26
C GLU A 87 -16.31 8.41 19.32
N GLU A 88 -15.43 9.27 18.81
CA GLU A 88 -15.58 10.73 18.86
C GLU A 88 -16.72 11.25 17.96
N LEU A 89 -16.82 10.77 16.72
CA LEU A 89 -17.81 11.23 15.75
C LEU A 89 -19.14 10.47 15.81
N LYS A 90 -19.25 9.44 16.66
CA LYS A 90 -20.46 8.60 16.83
C LYS A 90 -21.03 8.09 15.51
N TRP A 91 -20.18 7.55 14.64
CA TRP A 91 -20.58 7.10 13.30
C TRP A 91 -21.69 6.06 13.33
N SER A 92 -22.58 6.15 12.34
CA SER A 92 -23.65 5.18 12.10
C SER A 92 -23.10 3.81 11.67
N LYS A 93 -23.91 2.74 11.80
CA LYS A 93 -23.51 1.38 11.36
C LYS A 93 -23.04 1.36 9.90
N HIS A 94 -23.68 2.15 9.05
CA HIS A 94 -23.34 2.26 7.63
C HIS A 94 -21.96 2.90 7.42
N GLU A 95 -21.69 4.03 8.09
CA GLU A 95 -20.41 4.73 7.97
C GLU A 95 -19.24 3.90 8.48
N LYS A 96 -19.44 3.14 9.57
CA LYS A 96 -18.42 2.21 10.11
C LYS A 96 -18.02 1.14 9.10
N GLN A 97 -18.90 0.73 8.19
CA GLN A 97 -18.57 -0.25 7.15
C GLN A 97 -17.97 0.37 5.90
N PHE A 98 -18.44 1.56 5.52
CA PHE A 98 -18.07 2.20 4.26
C PHE A 98 -16.75 2.97 4.34
N ARG A 99 -16.57 3.81 5.37
CA ARG A 99 -15.40 4.70 5.48
C ARG A 99 -14.06 3.96 5.53
N PRO A 100 -13.90 2.86 6.29
CA PRO A 100 -12.64 2.12 6.29
C PRO A 100 -12.27 1.55 4.91
N LYS A 101 -13.27 1.13 4.10
CA LYS A 101 -13.03 0.64 2.75
C LYS A 101 -12.55 1.77 1.83
N LEU A 102 -13.21 2.92 1.89
CA LEU A 102 -12.84 4.10 1.10
C LEU A 102 -11.43 4.60 1.45
N THR A 103 -11.10 4.67 2.74
CA THR A 103 -9.76 5.07 3.18
C THR A 103 -8.69 4.07 2.73
N LYS A 104 -8.94 2.75 2.85
CA LYS A 104 -8.03 1.73 2.32
C LYS A 104 -7.84 1.88 0.80
N GLN A 105 -8.91 2.17 0.07
CA GLN A 105 -8.83 2.42 -1.38
C GLN A 105 -8.04 3.69 -1.70
N PHE A 106 -8.25 4.79 -0.96
CA PHE A 106 -7.51 6.03 -1.12
C PHE A 106 -6.02 5.84 -0.83
N LEU A 107 -5.68 5.20 0.30
CA LEU A 107 -4.31 4.84 0.65
C LEU A 107 -3.70 3.94 -0.42
N ALA A 108 -4.46 3.00 -0.96
CA ALA A 108 -3.97 2.16 -2.04
C ALA A 108 -3.65 2.97 -3.31
N LEU A 109 -4.51 3.90 -3.71
CA LEU A 109 -4.35 4.69 -4.93
C LEU A 109 -3.25 5.76 -4.79
N GLU A 110 -3.40 6.65 -3.81
CA GLU A 110 -2.55 7.84 -3.66
C GLU A 110 -1.15 7.50 -3.15
N MET A 111 -0.99 6.39 -2.40
CA MET A 111 0.32 5.94 -1.90
C MET A 111 0.95 4.85 -2.78
N GLY A 112 0.45 4.66 -4.01
CA GLY A 112 1.10 3.79 -5.01
C GLY A 112 0.94 2.28 -4.80
N GLN A 113 0.05 1.83 -3.92
CA GLN A 113 -0.26 0.41 -3.73
C GLN A 113 -1.04 -0.17 -4.93
N ALA A 114 -1.95 0.63 -5.50
CA ALA A 114 -2.67 0.32 -6.73
C ALA A 114 -1.71 0.30 -7.91
N VAL A 115 -0.65 1.11 -7.91
CA VAL A 115 0.43 1.00 -8.90
C VAL A 115 1.05 -0.39 -8.83
N LYS A 116 1.38 -0.91 -7.63
CA LYS A 116 1.88 -2.29 -7.49
C LYS A 116 0.90 -3.34 -8.03
N ARG A 117 -0.42 -3.19 -7.80
CA ARG A 117 -1.45 -4.11 -8.29
C ARG A 117 -1.69 -4.00 -9.80
N ILE A 118 -1.79 -2.80 -10.34
CA ILE A 118 -1.90 -2.54 -11.78
C ILE A 118 -0.66 -3.08 -12.50
N VAL A 119 0.51 -2.93 -11.89
CA VAL A 119 1.75 -3.54 -12.36
C VAL A 119 1.69 -5.07 -12.28
N LYS A 120 1.09 -5.67 -11.23
CA LYS A 120 0.85 -7.12 -11.10
C LYS A 120 -0.03 -7.65 -12.25
N ASP A 121 -1.11 -6.94 -12.58
CA ASP A 121 -2.04 -7.34 -13.64
C ASP A 121 -1.48 -7.11 -15.06
N GLN A 122 -0.48 -6.22 -15.20
CA GLN A 122 0.21 -5.95 -16.47
C GLN A 122 1.50 -6.75 -16.67
N VAL A 123 1.90 -7.61 -15.73
CA VAL A 123 2.91 -8.64 -16.01
C VAL A 123 2.25 -9.65 -16.94
N ASN A 124 2.39 -9.44 -18.24
CA ASN A 124 2.09 -10.44 -19.24
C ASN A 124 2.81 -11.72 -18.85
N VAL A 125 2.07 -12.72 -18.38
CA VAL A 125 2.60 -14.05 -18.12
C VAL A 125 2.97 -14.63 -19.48
N ASN A 126 4.22 -14.42 -19.89
CA ASN A 126 4.79 -14.97 -21.12
C ASN A 126 5.11 -16.47 -20.93
N LEU A 127 4.11 -17.24 -20.51
CA LEU A 127 4.18 -18.69 -20.36
C LEU A 127 3.29 -19.34 -21.41
N SER A 128 3.82 -20.37 -22.07
CA SER A 128 3.00 -21.25 -22.91
C SER A 128 1.98 -21.99 -22.06
N SER A 129 0.85 -22.39 -22.66
CA SER A 129 -0.17 -23.22 -22.01
C SER A 129 0.42 -24.51 -21.40
N GLU A 130 1.47 -25.07 -22.02
CA GLU A 130 2.17 -26.25 -21.53
C GLU A 130 3.01 -25.97 -20.28
N GLU A 131 3.63 -24.79 -20.22
CA GLU A 131 4.44 -24.35 -19.08
C GLU A 131 3.56 -24.03 -17.89
N VAL A 132 2.43 -23.34 -18.12
CA VAL A 132 1.43 -23.09 -17.08
C VAL A 132 0.97 -24.41 -16.45
N LYS A 133 0.62 -25.41 -17.27
CA LYS A 133 0.25 -26.75 -16.76
C LYS A 133 1.38 -27.40 -15.96
N THR A 134 2.62 -27.24 -16.39
CA THR A 134 3.80 -27.80 -15.70
C THR A 134 4.01 -27.13 -14.35
N TYR A 135 3.91 -25.79 -14.28
CA TYR A 135 4.05 -25.05 -13.04
C TYR A 135 2.89 -25.29 -12.07
N VAL A 136 1.66 -25.42 -12.55
CA VAL A 136 0.50 -25.79 -11.72
C VAL A 136 0.73 -27.17 -11.07
N LYS A 137 1.17 -28.17 -11.84
CA LYS A 137 1.50 -29.49 -11.28
C LYS A 137 2.63 -29.41 -10.25
N ARG A 138 3.67 -28.62 -10.51
CA ARG A 138 4.75 -28.39 -9.53
C ARG A 138 4.20 -27.75 -8.26
N PHE A 139 3.31 -26.77 -8.38
CA PHE A 139 2.67 -26.12 -7.23
C PHE A 139 1.87 -27.13 -6.39
N GLU A 140 1.09 -28.01 -7.02
CA GLU A 140 0.34 -29.07 -6.31
C GLU A 140 1.26 -30.05 -5.56
N ILE A 141 2.44 -30.36 -6.11
CA ILE A 141 3.42 -31.24 -5.43
C ILE A 141 4.04 -30.52 -4.22
N ILE A 142 4.22 -29.20 -4.30
CA ILE A 142 4.77 -28.40 -3.22
C ILE A 142 3.73 -28.15 -2.13
N ASP A 143 2.47 -27.88 -2.51
CA ASP A 143 1.31 -27.72 -1.64
C ASP A 143 0.70 -29.07 -1.24
N LYS A 144 1.49 -29.91 -0.55
CA LYS A 144 1.07 -31.24 -0.09
C LYS A 144 -0.21 -31.22 0.75
N ASP A 145 -0.44 -30.11 1.45
CA ASP A 145 -1.57 -29.94 2.35
C ASP A 145 -2.81 -29.37 1.66
N LYS A 146 -2.74 -29.07 0.35
CA LYS A 146 -3.81 -28.41 -0.44
C LYS A 146 -4.36 -27.16 0.22
N LYS A 147 -3.48 -26.35 0.81
CA LYS A 147 -3.83 -25.09 1.48
C LYS A 147 -4.19 -24.00 0.48
N GLY A 148 -3.77 -24.14 -0.78
CA GLY A 148 -3.92 -23.14 -1.84
C GLY A 148 -2.84 -22.07 -1.82
N TYR A 149 -1.86 -22.19 -0.92
CA TYR A 149 -0.74 -21.27 -0.78
C TYR A 149 0.52 -22.00 -0.30
N VAL A 150 1.68 -21.46 -0.67
CA VAL A 150 2.98 -22.07 -0.40
C VAL A 150 3.93 -21.04 0.20
N SER A 151 4.71 -21.45 1.20
CA SER A 151 5.76 -20.59 1.79
C SER A 151 7.01 -20.53 0.90
N ILE A 152 7.73 -19.40 0.96
CA ILE A 152 9.01 -19.18 0.27
C ILE A 152 10.00 -20.33 0.48
N ASN A 153 10.06 -20.86 1.71
CA ASN A 153 10.97 -21.96 2.05
C ASN A 153 10.63 -23.27 1.32
N HIS A 154 9.37 -23.49 0.96
CA HIS A 154 8.95 -24.62 0.15
C HIS A 154 9.31 -24.41 -1.32
N ILE A 155 9.10 -23.19 -1.84
CA ILE A 155 9.47 -22.81 -3.21
C ILE A 155 10.98 -22.94 -3.42
N ARG A 156 11.80 -22.44 -2.47
CA ARG A 156 13.26 -22.54 -2.53
C ARG A 156 13.71 -24.00 -2.62
N ARG A 157 13.15 -24.87 -1.76
CA ARG A 157 13.43 -26.32 -1.78
C ARG A 157 13.00 -26.97 -3.09
N ALA A 158 11.84 -26.57 -3.61
CA ALA A 158 11.32 -27.10 -4.86
C ALA A 158 12.25 -26.76 -6.03
N LEU A 159 12.66 -25.50 -6.15
CA LEU A 159 13.57 -25.04 -7.21
C LEU A 159 14.89 -25.80 -7.19
N THR A 160 15.48 -26.03 -6.01
CA THR A 160 16.68 -26.86 -5.87
C THR A 160 16.45 -28.33 -6.28
N SER A 161 15.26 -28.88 -6.02
CA SER A 161 14.96 -30.29 -6.32
C SER A 161 14.65 -30.59 -7.79
N TYR A 162 14.16 -29.60 -8.55
CA TYR A 162 13.71 -29.80 -9.94
C TYR A 162 14.75 -29.47 -11.01
N GLY A 163 15.99 -29.12 -10.62
CA GLY A 163 17.11 -28.96 -11.55
C GLY A 163 17.15 -27.64 -12.32
N ASP A 164 16.20 -26.73 -12.07
CA ASP A 164 16.32 -25.32 -12.45
C ASP A 164 17.37 -24.73 -11.50
N GLY A 165 18.62 -24.57 -11.97
CA GLY A 165 19.84 -24.36 -11.17
C GLY A 165 19.73 -23.31 -10.05
N GLU A 166 20.67 -23.33 -9.10
CA GLU A 166 20.68 -22.47 -7.90
C GLU A 166 20.34 -21.00 -8.21
N ILE A 167 19.06 -20.64 -8.15
CA ILE A 167 18.66 -19.26 -8.16
C ILE A 167 19.16 -18.69 -6.84
N CYS A 168 20.07 -17.72 -6.93
CA CYS A 168 20.63 -17.06 -5.76
C CYS A 168 19.49 -16.67 -4.81
N GLY A 169 19.59 -17.06 -3.53
CA GLY A 169 18.52 -16.85 -2.55
C GLY A 169 18.13 -15.37 -2.43
N GLU A 170 19.08 -14.46 -2.70
CA GLU A 170 18.87 -13.02 -2.76
C GLU A 170 17.93 -12.64 -3.91
N LYS A 171 18.19 -13.13 -5.14
CA LYS A 171 17.37 -12.87 -6.33
C LYS A 171 15.95 -13.41 -6.16
N LEU A 172 15.80 -14.59 -5.55
CA LEU A 172 14.50 -15.16 -5.21
C LEU A 172 13.74 -14.30 -4.19
N HIS A 173 14.44 -13.77 -3.19
CA HIS A 173 13.86 -12.91 -2.18
C HIS A 173 13.42 -11.55 -2.75
N GLU A 174 14.19 -10.98 -3.67
CA GLU A 174 13.84 -9.75 -4.39
C GLU A 174 12.57 -9.93 -5.23
N ILE A 175 12.53 -10.98 -6.07
CA ILE A 175 11.34 -11.32 -6.87
C ILE A 175 10.14 -11.56 -5.95
N PHE A 176 10.33 -12.29 -4.84
CA PHE A 176 9.28 -12.55 -3.88
C PHE A 176 8.72 -11.26 -3.28
N LYS A 177 9.58 -10.35 -2.82
CA LYS A 177 9.17 -9.07 -2.23
C LYS A 177 8.39 -8.19 -3.20
N GLU A 178 8.65 -8.33 -4.50
CA GLU A 178 7.93 -7.61 -5.55
C GLU A 178 6.56 -8.21 -5.87
N ILE A 179 6.37 -9.50 -5.66
CA ILE A 179 5.15 -10.23 -6.02
C ILE A 179 4.20 -10.37 -4.82
N ASP A 180 4.73 -10.53 -3.60
CA ASP A 180 3.95 -10.58 -2.36
C ASP A 180 3.41 -9.19 -2.00
N THR A 181 2.30 -8.83 -2.64
CA THR A 181 1.57 -7.58 -2.40
C THR A 181 0.68 -7.64 -1.17
N ASN A 182 0.34 -8.84 -0.70
CA ASN A 182 -0.57 -9.03 0.43
C ASN A 182 0.17 -9.14 1.77
N THR A 183 1.51 -9.06 1.76
CA THR A 183 2.36 -9.18 2.96
C THR A 183 2.07 -10.44 3.77
N THR A 184 1.51 -11.45 3.12
CA THR A 184 1.04 -12.67 3.77
C THR A 184 2.19 -13.63 4.04
N ALA A 185 3.39 -13.36 3.51
CA ALA A 185 4.55 -14.26 3.55
C ALA A 185 4.25 -15.65 2.94
N GLN A 186 3.17 -15.72 2.16
CA GLN A 186 2.58 -16.90 1.55
C GLN A 186 2.30 -16.55 0.09
N VAL A 187 2.62 -17.48 -0.81
CA VAL A 187 2.49 -17.33 -2.26
C VAL A 187 1.28 -18.14 -2.72
N ALA A 188 0.30 -17.46 -3.30
CA ALA A 188 -0.82 -18.11 -3.98
C ALA A 188 -0.44 -18.57 -5.40
N LEU A 189 -1.27 -19.38 -6.06
CA LEU A 189 -0.98 -19.95 -7.38
C LEU A 189 -0.72 -18.88 -8.45
N ASP A 190 -1.49 -17.79 -8.45
CA ASP A 190 -1.32 -16.66 -9.37
C ASP A 190 0.04 -15.98 -9.18
N GLU A 191 0.45 -15.77 -7.94
CA GLU A 191 1.75 -15.19 -7.57
C GLU A 191 2.90 -16.12 -7.93
N TYR A 192 2.71 -17.43 -7.76
CA TYR A 192 3.69 -18.44 -8.15
C TYR A 192 3.93 -18.46 -9.67
N LEU A 193 2.87 -18.38 -10.48
CA LEU A 193 2.99 -18.32 -11.94
C LEU A 193 3.69 -17.05 -12.41
N GLN A 194 3.38 -15.91 -11.79
CA GLN A 194 4.08 -14.65 -12.07
C GLN A 194 5.56 -14.72 -11.72
N MET A 195 5.89 -15.33 -10.58
CA MET A 195 7.28 -15.54 -10.16
C MET A 195 8.04 -16.43 -11.15
N MET A 196 7.44 -17.54 -11.59
CA MET A 196 8.04 -18.42 -12.61
C MET A 196 8.22 -17.72 -13.96
N SER A 197 7.28 -16.85 -14.34
CA SER A 197 7.41 -16.04 -15.55
C SER A 197 8.57 -15.05 -15.46
N ALA A 198 8.76 -14.38 -14.31
CA ALA A 198 9.84 -13.42 -14.09
C ALA A 198 11.22 -14.10 -14.05
N ILE A 199 11.30 -15.29 -13.44
CA ILE A 199 12.52 -16.10 -13.43
C ILE A 199 12.91 -16.50 -14.86
N LYS A 200 11.94 -16.93 -15.67
CA LYS A 200 12.16 -17.35 -17.07
C LYS A 200 12.59 -16.18 -17.97
N THR A 201 11.96 -15.01 -17.84
CA THR A 201 12.32 -13.84 -18.67
C THR A 201 13.62 -13.18 -18.21
N GLY A 202 14.10 -13.49 -16.99
CA GLY A 202 15.31 -12.91 -16.42
C GLY A 202 15.15 -11.45 -15.98
N GLU A 203 13.95 -10.88 -16.11
CA GLU A 203 13.64 -9.52 -15.68
C GLU A 203 13.40 -9.51 -14.17
N VAL A 204 14.32 -8.91 -13.42
CA VAL A 204 14.13 -8.62 -11.99
C VAL A 204 14.42 -7.14 -11.76
N SER A 205 13.61 -6.51 -10.90
CA SER A 205 13.73 -5.20 -10.24
C SER A 205 13.75 -3.92 -11.07
N TYR A 206 14.32 -3.88 -12.28
CA TYR A 206 14.41 -2.64 -13.07
C TYR A 206 13.24 -2.42 -14.05
N ALA A 207 12.63 -3.50 -14.54
CA ALA A 207 11.65 -3.45 -15.62
C ALA A 207 10.35 -2.74 -15.21
N ARG A 208 9.96 -2.78 -13.94
CA ARG A 208 8.71 -2.15 -13.45
C ARG A 208 8.82 -0.64 -13.39
N PHE A 209 9.90 -0.08 -12.84
CA PHE A 209 10.11 1.38 -12.83
C PHE A 209 10.34 1.91 -14.25
N ALA A 210 11.12 1.20 -15.08
CA ALA A 210 11.35 1.59 -16.47
C ALA A 210 10.05 1.59 -17.30
N ARG A 211 9.25 0.52 -17.21
CA ARG A 211 7.97 0.40 -17.93
C ARG A 211 6.92 1.38 -17.41
N MET A 212 6.93 1.70 -16.12
CA MET A 212 6.08 2.75 -15.56
C MET A 212 6.47 4.13 -16.07
N ALA A 213 7.78 4.45 -16.12
CA ALA A 213 8.27 5.69 -16.69
C ALA A 213 7.90 5.82 -18.19
N GLU A 214 8.03 4.72 -18.96
CA GLU A 214 7.61 4.67 -20.37
C GLU A 214 6.09 4.84 -20.54
N LEU A 215 5.29 4.20 -19.68
CA LEU A 215 3.83 4.25 -19.76
C LEU A 215 3.28 5.61 -19.30
N GLU A 216 3.91 6.25 -18.32
CA GLU A 216 3.63 7.63 -17.92
C GLU A 216 4.01 8.61 -19.03
N ALA A 217 5.19 8.48 -19.63
CA ALA A 217 5.59 9.29 -20.79
C ALA A 217 4.58 9.15 -21.92
N ARG A 218 4.14 7.92 -22.24
CA ARG A 218 3.14 7.65 -23.27
C ARG A 218 1.75 8.21 -22.93
N LYS A 219 1.34 8.16 -21.66
CA LYS A 219 0.10 8.79 -21.18
C LYS A 219 0.17 10.32 -21.27
N GLU A 220 1.30 10.92 -20.92
CA GLU A 220 1.51 12.36 -21.07
C GLU A 220 1.51 12.77 -22.55
N GLU A 221 2.16 12.01 -23.41
CA GLU A 221 2.16 12.22 -24.86
C GLU A 221 0.74 12.08 -25.43
N ALA A 222 0.00 11.04 -25.04
CA ALA A 222 -1.39 10.86 -25.44
C ALA A 222 -2.30 11.99 -24.90
N ALA A 223 -2.06 12.46 -23.66
CA ALA A 223 -2.79 13.58 -23.09
C ALA A 223 -2.45 14.91 -23.79
N LYS A 224 -1.18 15.13 -24.13
CA LYS A 224 -0.72 16.27 -24.96
C LYS A 224 -1.34 16.21 -26.37
N PHE A 225 -1.40 15.03 -26.96
CA PHE A 225 -2.03 14.80 -28.27
C PHE A 225 -3.54 15.06 -28.23
N LYS A 226 -4.23 14.61 -27.18
CA LYS A 226 -5.67 14.83 -26.98
C LYS A 226 -6.02 16.30 -26.73
N ARG A 227 -5.17 17.04 -26.00
CA ARG A 227 -5.26 18.51 -25.85
C ARG A 227 -5.03 19.26 -27.16
N LYS A 228 -4.32 18.66 -28.11
CA LYS A 228 -4.05 19.26 -29.43
C LYS A 228 -5.16 18.99 -30.46
N ILE A 229 -6.08 18.06 -30.19
CA ILE A 229 -7.19 17.64 -31.08
C ILE A 229 -8.55 18.20 -30.63
N THR A 230 -8.62 19.18 -29.74
CA THR A 230 -9.86 19.96 -29.55
C THR A 230 -9.98 20.97 -30.69
N VAL A 231 -10.43 20.50 -31.86
CA VAL A 231 -10.85 21.37 -32.95
C VAL A 231 -12.32 21.70 -32.73
N ASP A 232 -12.56 22.88 -32.18
CA ASP A 232 -13.83 23.58 -32.38
C ASP A 232 -13.94 23.87 -33.88
N ARG A 233 -14.84 23.15 -34.57
CA ARG A 233 -15.17 23.49 -35.96
C ARG A 233 -16.42 24.34 -35.92
N SER A 234 -16.21 25.63 -36.19
CA SER A 234 -17.23 26.62 -36.52
C SER A 234 -18.27 26.06 -37.47
N GLY A 235 -19.50 25.91 -37.00
CA GLY A 235 -20.69 25.83 -37.83
C GLY A 235 -21.22 27.24 -38.04
N GLY A 236 -20.57 27.99 -38.93
CA GLY A 236 -21.23 29.11 -39.59
C GLY A 236 -22.00 28.53 -40.76
N ASP A 237 -23.33 28.56 -40.68
CA ASP A 237 -24.22 28.36 -41.83
C ASP A 237 -25.23 29.50 -41.84
N LEU A 238 -25.06 30.33 -42.88
CA LEU A 238 -25.98 31.20 -43.62
C LEU A 238 -27.09 31.96 -42.86
#